data_AF-A0AAV4FXH7-F1
#
_entry.id   AF-A0AAV4FXH7-F1
#
_cell.length_a   1.000
_cell.length_b   1.000
_cell.length_c   1.000
_cell.angle_alpha   90.00
_cell.angle_beta   90.00
_cell.angle_gamma   90.00
#
_symmetry.space_group_name_H-M   'P 1'
#
loop_
_entity.id
_entity.type
_entity.pdbx_description
1 polymer ?
#
loop_
_entity_poly.entity_id
_entity_poly.type
_entity_poly.pdbx_seq_one_letter_code
_entity_poly.pdbx_strand_id
1 'polypeptide(L)'
;MASIIESSPAHQNFSRYDIQVIIKFSVILGKDASCIHKDLETVLGENAPSIQTVRKWMKAVSEGRDKMEDEPRPGRPVTACGDANICKVLVSLIDDSRKTCTTINAQYYKKVLQELRPAIRKKRPGLLESGILFPHDNAPARAVTDVLAG
;
A
#
# COMPACT_ATOMS: atom_id res chain seq x y z
N MET A 1 8.35 -27.50 -50.77
CA MET A 1 8.82 -27.31 -49.38
C MET A 1 7.78 -26.46 -48.67
N ALA A 2 6.90 -27.09 -47.89
CA ALA A 2 5.78 -26.40 -47.25
C ALA A 2 6.29 -25.46 -46.15
N SER A 3 6.04 -24.17 -46.33
CA SER A 3 6.28 -23.12 -45.35
C SER A 3 5.26 -23.31 -44.22
N ILE A 4 5.72 -23.78 -43.06
CA ILE A 4 4.90 -23.77 -41.84
C ILE A 4 4.89 -22.32 -41.40
N ILE A 5 3.72 -21.69 -41.55
CA ILE A 5 3.39 -20.41 -40.93
C ILE A 5 3.58 -20.62 -39.43
N GLU A 6 4.60 -20.00 -38.85
CA GLU A 6 4.67 -19.75 -37.40
C GLU A 6 3.48 -18.86 -37.06
N SER A 7 2.33 -19.49 -36.83
CA SER A 7 1.20 -18.83 -36.18
C SER A 7 1.64 -18.55 -34.75
N SER A 8 2.09 -17.31 -34.53
CA SER A 8 2.31 -16.70 -33.21
C SER A 8 1.19 -17.16 -32.27
N PRO A 9 1.49 -17.93 -31.21
CA PRO A 9 0.45 -18.41 -30.33
C PRO A 9 -0.18 -17.17 -29.70
N ALA A 10 -1.51 -17.09 -29.78
CA ALA A 10 -2.29 -16.05 -29.11
C ALA A 10 -1.67 -15.77 -27.74
N HIS A 11 -1.20 -14.54 -27.51
CA HIS A 11 -0.59 -14.15 -26.24
C HIS A 11 -1.61 -14.44 -25.13
N GLN A 12 -1.46 -15.59 -24.49
CA GLN A 12 -2.40 -16.02 -23.47
C GLN A 12 -2.25 -15.03 -22.34
N ASN A 13 -3.34 -14.36 -21.98
CA ASN A 13 -3.29 -13.31 -20.97
C ASN A 13 -3.20 -13.97 -19.60
N PHE A 14 -1.98 -14.15 -19.08
CA PHE A 14 -1.76 -14.70 -17.75
C PHE A 14 -2.15 -13.68 -16.69
N SER A 15 -3.02 -14.07 -15.76
CA SER A 15 -3.30 -13.28 -14.58
C SER A 15 -2.04 -13.18 -13.71
N ARG A 16 -1.98 -12.15 -12.87
CA ARG A 16 -0.97 -12.06 -11.79
C ARG A 16 -0.99 -13.31 -10.92
N TYR A 17 -2.15 -13.95 -10.74
CA TYR A 17 -2.27 -15.21 -10.02
C TYR A 17 -1.56 -16.36 -10.74
N ASP A 18 -1.80 -16.54 -12.04
CA ASP A 18 -1.20 -17.61 -12.84
C ASP A 18 0.34 -17.51 -12.84
N ILE A 19 0.86 -16.29 -12.97
CA ILE A 19 2.29 -16.00 -12.92
C ILE A 19 2.89 -16.45 -11.57
N GLN A 20 2.19 -16.18 -10.45
CA GLN A 20 2.67 -16.59 -9.13
C GLN A 20 2.67 -18.12 -8.98
N VAL A 21 1.64 -18.80 -9.49
CA VAL A 21 1.55 -20.26 -9.47
C VAL A 21 2.72 -20.88 -10.23
N ILE A 22 3.04 -20.35 -11.42
CA ILE A 22 4.17 -20.82 -12.23
C ILE A 22 5.50 -20.60 -11.51
N ILE A 23 5.69 -19.44 -10.86
CA ILE A 23 6.90 -19.16 -10.09
C ILE A 23 7.02 -20.14 -8.92
N LYS A 24 5.96 -20.36 -8.14
CA LYS A 24 5.98 -21.31 -7.01
C LYS A 24 6.28 -22.73 -7.47
N PHE A 25 5.60 -23.20 -8.52
CA PHE A 25 5.87 -24.51 -9.12
C PHE A 25 7.35 -24.65 -9.52
N SER A 26 7.90 -23.64 -10.19
CA SER A 26 9.30 -23.66 -10.66
C SER A 26 10.32 -23.62 -9.51
N VAL A 27 10.00 -22.93 -8.42
CA VAL A 27 10.84 -22.92 -7.21
C VAL A 27 10.83 -24.28 -6.52
N ILE A 28 9.68 -24.98 -6.47
CA ILE A 28 9.58 -26.35 -5.94
C ILE A 28 10.39 -27.33 -6.79
N LEU A 29 10.45 -27.11 -8.11
CA LEU A 29 11.33 -27.87 -9.02
C LEU A 29 12.83 -27.56 -8.84
N GLY A 30 13.20 -26.60 -7.99
CA GLY A 30 14.60 -26.24 -7.74
C GLY A 30 15.24 -25.37 -8.83
N LYS A 31 14.44 -24.71 -9.68
CA LYS A 31 14.97 -23.77 -10.69
C LYS A 31 15.48 -22.48 -10.05
N ASP A 32 16.54 -21.91 -10.64
CA ASP A 32 17.04 -20.60 -10.23
C ASP A 32 16.21 -19.45 -10.85
N ALA A 33 16.29 -18.26 -10.24
CA ALA A 33 15.50 -17.10 -10.67
C ALA A 33 15.77 -16.63 -12.11
N SER A 34 17.00 -16.80 -12.63
CA SER A 34 17.33 -16.45 -14.02
C SER A 34 16.69 -17.43 -15.00
N CYS A 35 16.67 -18.73 -14.69
CA CYS A 35 16.02 -19.71 -15.54
C CYS A 35 14.51 -19.50 -15.56
N ILE A 36 13.90 -19.24 -14.39
CA ILE A 36 12.46 -18.93 -14.29
C ILE A 36 12.11 -17.67 -15.10
N HIS A 37 12.92 -16.62 -15.01
CA HIS A 37 12.67 -15.39 -15.75
C HIS A 37 12.74 -15.59 -17.26
N LYS A 38 13.75 -16.32 -17.76
CA LYS A 38 13.87 -16.65 -19.19
C LYS A 38 12.69 -17.49 -19.70
N ASP A 39 12.24 -18.47 -18.92
CA ASP A 39 11.07 -19.28 -19.26
C ASP A 39 9.82 -18.38 -19.36
N LEU A 40 9.64 -17.45 -18.41
CA LEU A 40 8.53 -16.49 -18.42
C LEU A 40 8.63 -15.49 -19.58
N GLU A 41 9.81 -14.98 -19.92
CA GLU A 41 10.01 -14.12 -21.10
C GLU A 41 9.73 -14.85 -22.41
N THR A 42 10.13 -16.12 -22.50
CA THR A 42 9.88 -16.94 -23.70
C THR A 42 8.38 -17.13 -23.97
N VAL A 43 7.58 -17.27 -22.91
CA VAL A 43 6.14 -17.51 -23.02
C VAL A 43 5.33 -16.20 -23.06
N LEU A 44 5.70 -15.20 -22.25
CA LEU A 44 4.91 -13.98 -22.04
C LEU A 44 5.42 -12.76 -22.82
N GLY A 45 6.65 -12.80 -23.35
CA GLY A 45 7.27 -11.68 -24.04
C GLY A 45 7.26 -10.41 -23.18
N GLU A 46 6.72 -9.32 -23.72
CA GLU A 46 6.61 -8.02 -23.04
C GLU A 46 5.73 -8.04 -21.78
N ASN A 47 4.84 -9.02 -21.65
CA ASN A 47 3.99 -9.17 -20.47
C ASN A 47 4.68 -9.95 -19.33
N ALA A 48 5.95 -10.34 -19.52
CA ALA A 48 6.68 -11.08 -18.51
C ALA A 48 6.95 -10.21 -17.27
N PRO A 49 6.86 -10.78 -16.06
CA PRO A 49 7.27 -10.08 -14.85
C PRO A 49 8.78 -9.86 -14.86
N SER A 50 9.21 -8.72 -14.31
CA SER A 50 10.63 -8.42 -14.16
C SER A 50 11.35 -9.48 -13.29
N ILE A 51 12.65 -9.68 -13.52
CA ILE A 51 13.48 -10.57 -12.69
C ILE A 51 13.42 -10.22 -11.19
N GLN A 52 13.23 -8.93 -10.84
CA GLN A 52 13.04 -8.50 -9.45
C GLN A 52 11.75 -9.06 -8.85
N THR A 53 10.67 -9.08 -9.63
CA THR A 53 9.38 -9.67 -9.22
C THR A 53 9.53 -11.18 -9.01
N VAL A 54 10.23 -11.87 -9.91
CA VAL A 54 10.55 -13.31 -9.75
C VAL A 54 11.33 -13.57 -8.47
N ARG A 55 12.40 -12.80 -8.20
CA ARG A 55 13.20 -12.92 -6.96
C ARG A 55 12.38 -12.67 -5.70
N LYS A 56 11.51 -11.64 -5.72
CA LYS A 56 10.61 -11.32 -4.60
C LYS A 56 9.70 -12.50 -4.29
N TRP A 57 9.11 -13.12 -5.32
CA TRP A 57 8.26 -14.29 -5.16
C TRP A 57 9.02 -15.54 -4.73
N MET A 58 10.19 -15.79 -5.31
CA MET A 58 11.06 -16.89 -4.88
C MET A 58 11.41 -16.80 -3.40
N LYS A 59 11.75 -15.59 -2.91
CA LYS A 59 11.96 -15.34 -1.49
C LYS A 59 10.70 -15.60 -0.67
N ALA A 60 9.55 -15.07 -1.09
CA ALA A 60 8.29 -15.28 -0.39
C ALA A 60 7.90 -16.77 -0.29
N VAL A 61 8.11 -17.54 -1.36
CA VAL A 61 7.88 -19.00 -1.37
C VAL A 61 8.84 -19.70 -0.40
N SER A 62 10.13 -19.32 -0.38
CA SER A 62 11.10 -19.88 0.57
C SER A 62 10.80 -19.54 2.04
N GLU A 63 10.12 -18.43 2.29
CA GLU A 63 9.65 -18.00 3.61
C GLU A 63 8.31 -18.66 4.00
N GLY A 64 7.82 -19.62 3.22
CA GLY A 64 6.60 -20.39 3.52
C GLY A 64 5.29 -19.69 3.12
N ARG A 65 5.33 -18.70 2.22
CA ARG A 65 4.11 -18.08 1.70
C ARG A 65 3.38 -19.04 0.78
N ASP A 66 2.28 -19.60 1.28
CA ASP A 66 1.50 -20.59 0.54
C ASP A 66 0.26 -20.02 -0.15
N LYS A 67 -0.28 -18.91 0.38
CA LYS A 67 -1.43 -18.19 -0.16
C LYS A 67 -1.02 -17.27 -1.32
N MET A 68 -1.69 -17.44 -2.46
CA MET A 68 -1.48 -16.67 -3.71
C MET A 68 -2.40 -15.47 -3.86
N GLU A 69 -3.33 -15.30 -2.93
CA GLU A 69 -4.20 -14.14 -2.89
C GLU A 69 -3.44 -12.95 -2.29
N ASP A 70 -3.74 -11.75 -2.79
CA ASP A 70 -3.26 -10.54 -2.16
C ASP A 70 -3.89 -10.45 -0.77
N GLU A 71 -3.04 -10.42 0.27
CA GLU A 71 -3.53 -10.14 1.60
C GLU A 71 -4.16 -8.75 1.63
N PRO A 72 -5.27 -8.57 2.37
CA PRO A 72 -5.88 -7.26 2.53
C PRO A 72 -4.78 -6.29 2.95
N ARG A 73 -4.62 -5.23 2.15
CA ARG A 73 -3.57 -4.25 2.37
C ARG A 73 -3.72 -3.76 3.81
N PRO A 74 -2.69 -3.88 4.68
CA PRO A 74 -2.80 -3.35 6.02
C PRO A 74 -3.13 -1.86 5.89
N GLY A 75 -4.33 -1.50 6.35
CA GLY A 75 -4.76 -0.12 6.36
C GLY A 75 -3.79 0.71 7.20
N ARG A 76 -3.89 2.03 7.10
CA ARG A 76 -3.10 2.91 7.97
C ARG A 76 -3.36 2.51 9.43
N PRO A 77 -2.34 2.23 10.25
CA PRO A 77 -2.57 2.02 11.67
C PRO A 77 -3.20 3.29 12.24
N VAL A 78 -4.41 3.18 12.79
CA VAL A 78 -5.14 4.27 13.42
C VAL A 78 -4.56 4.52 14.80
N THR A 79 -3.27 4.87 14.85
CA THR A 79 -2.57 5.25 16.10
C THR A 79 -2.93 6.66 16.54
N ALA A 80 -3.59 7.45 15.68
CA ALA A 80 -4.03 8.81 15.99
C ALA A 80 -5.24 8.86 16.95
N CYS A 81 -6.07 7.82 16.99
CA CYS A 81 -7.30 7.76 17.78
C CYS A 81 -7.25 6.67 18.87
N GLY A 82 -6.05 6.27 19.33
CA GLY A 82 -5.95 5.34 20.44
C GLY A 82 -6.44 5.99 21.74
N ASP A 83 -7.06 5.22 22.63
CA ASP A 83 -7.64 5.71 23.89
C ASP A 83 -6.66 6.57 24.70
N ALA A 84 -5.37 6.21 24.70
CA ALA A 84 -4.32 6.99 25.35
C ALA A 84 -4.13 8.40 24.75
N ASN A 85 -4.30 8.56 23.44
CA ASN A 85 -4.21 9.85 22.76
C ASN A 85 -5.51 10.65 22.94
N ILE A 86 -6.67 9.98 22.93
CA ILE A 86 -7.97 10.58 23.23
C ILE A 86 -7.96 11.12 24.67
N CYS A 87 -7.53 10.32 25.65
CA CYS A 87 -7.39 10.72 27.04
C CYS A 87 -6.44 11.92 27.20
N LYS A 88 -5.31 11.96 26.50
CA LYS A 88 -4.38 13.11 26.56
C LYS A 88 -5.02 14.39 26.02
N VAL A 89 -5.74 14.30 24.91
CA VAL A 89 -6.45 15.44 24.32
C VAL A 89 -7.59 15.89 25.24
N LEU A 90 -8.37 14.96 25.77
CA LEU A 90 -9.44 15.24 26.74
C LEU A 90 -8.91 15.88 28.03
N VAL A 91 -7.84 15.34 28.61
CA VAL A 91 -7.19 15.92 29.80
C VAL A 91 -6.69 17.34 29.50
N SER A 92 -6.07 17.57 28.33
CA SER A 92 -5.62 18.90 27.92
C SER A 92 -6.77 19.88 27.64
N LEU A 93 -7.95 19.40 27.27
CA LEU A 93 -9.17 20.20 27.07
C LEU A 93 -9.86 20.52 28.40
N ILE A 94 -9.83 19.59 29.36
CA ILE A 94 -10.42 19.73 30.70
C ILE A 94 -9.57 20.68 31.56
N ASP A 95 -8.24 20.61 31.45
CA ASP A 95 -7.31 21.47 32.18
C ASP A 95 -7.42 22.96 31.77
N ASP A 96 -7.98 23.24 30.59
CA ASP A 96 -8.26 24.60 30.11
C ASP A 96 -9.71 24.71 29.61
N SER A 97 -10.64 24.72 30.57
CA SER A 97 -12.10 24.76 30.38
C SER A 97 -12.65 25.99 29.62
N ARG A 98 -11.79 26.91 29.17
CA ARG A 98 -12.15 28.10 28.37
C ARG A 98 -12.09 27.86 26.86
N LYS A 99 -11.71 26.67 26.40
CA LYS A 99 -11.60 26.34 24.97
C LYS A 99 -12.88 25.71 24.44
N THR A 100 -13.83 26.55 24.05
CA THR A 100 -14.95 26.14 23.19
C THR A 100 -14.46 25.92 21.75
N CYS A 101 -15.16 25.09 20.96
CA CYS A 101 -14.88 24.84 19.54
C CYS A 101 -14.76 26.14 18.70
N THR A 102 -15.35 27.23 19.19
CA THR A 102 -15.29 28.59 18.65
C THR A 102 -13.95 29.33 18.87
N THR A 103 -13.11 28.91 19.83
CA THR A 103 -11.84 29.56 20.19
C THR A 103 -10.65 29.06 19.36
N ILE A 104 -10.83 27.97 18.60
CA ILE A 104 -9.80 27.38 17.74
C ILE A 104 -9.72 28.17 16.41
N ASN A 105 -9.30 29.43 16.50
CA ASN A 105 -9.14 30.29 15.34
C ASN A 105 -7.77 30.09 14.65
N ALA A 106 -7.60 30.70 13.48
CA ALA A 106 -6.36 30.60 12.70
C ALA A 106 -5.10 31.03 13.50
N GLN A 107 -5.24 31.98 14.43
CA GLN A 107 -4.14 32.45 15.27
C GLN A 107 -3.72 31.40 16.31
N TYR A 108 -4.69 30.72 16.92
CA TYR A 108 -4.43 29.62 17.84
C TYR A 108 -3.73 28.45 17.14
N TYR A 109 -4.22 28.05 15.96
CA TYR A 109 -3.55 27.02 15.16
C TYR A 109 -2.13 27.41 14.78
N LYS A 110 -1.91 28.68 14.37
CA LYS A 110 -0.58 29.19 14.05
C LYS A 110 0.38 29.09 15.25
N LYS A 111 -0.08 29.43 16.45
CA LYS A 111 0.69 29.33 17.70
C LYS A 111 1.07 27.88 18.00
N VAL A 112 0.10 26.96 17.98
CA VAL A 112 0.34 25.53 18.25
C VAL A 112 1.30 24.91 17.22
N LEU A 113 1.14 25.25 15.93
CA LEU A 113 2.05 24.78 14.89
C LEU A 113 3.48 25.32 15.06
N GLN A 114 3.64 26.55 15.56
CA GLN A 114 4.96 27.10 15.91
C GLN A 114 5.60 26.34 17.08
N GLU A 115 4.84 25.99 18.10
CA GLU A 115 5.32 25.19 19.25
C GLU A 115 5.71 23.76 18.85
N LEU A 116 5.03 23.17 17.87
CA LEU A 116 5.30 21.80 17.40
C LEU A 116 6.44 21.70 16.38
N ARG A 117 6.88 22.82 15.77
CA ARG A 117 7.98 22.83 14.78
C ARG A 117 9.25 22.10 15.22
N PRO A 118 9.77 22.29 16.45
CA PRO A 118 10.98 21.59 16.90
C PRO A 118 10.80 20.06 16.93
N ALA A 119 9.64 19.60 17.41
CA ALA A 119 9.31 18.17 17.44
C ALA A 119 9.15 17.59 16.03
N ILE A 120 8.55 18.35 15.11
CA ILE A 120 8.41 17.97 13.70
C ILE A 120 9.78 17.89 13.03
N ARG A 121 10.68 18.87 13.22
CA ARG A 121 12.06 18.83 12.68
C ARG A 121 12.81 17.59 13.13
N LYS A 122 12.64 17.19 14.40
CA LYS A 122 13.30 16.00 14.96
C LYS A 122 12.72 14.70 14.43
N LYS A 123 11.39 14.59 14.32
CA LYS A 123 10.72 13.33 13.96
C LYS A 123 10.48 13.15 12.46
N ARG A 124 10.37 14.25 11.70
CA ARG A 124 10.01 14.31 10.28
C ARG A 124 10.66 15.53 9.61
N PRO A 125 11.99 15.53 9.41
CA PRO A 125 12.75 16.71 8.97
C PRO A 125 12.25 17.31 7.64
N GLY A 126 11.88 16.49 6.65
CA GLY A 126 11.41 16.98 5.34
C GLY A 126 9.98 17.52 5.30
N LEU A 127 9.20 17.38 6.38
CA LEU A 127 7.77 17.75 6.39
C LEU A 127 7.54 19.27 6.42
N LEU A 128 8.52 20.04 6.91
CA LEU A 128 8.44 21.50 6.93
C LEU A 128 8.93 22.12 5.62
N GLU A 129 9.75 21.40 4.86
CA GLU A 129 10.28 21.81 3.56
C GLU A 129 9.29 21.53 2.43
N SER A 130 8.48 20.46 2.56
CA SER A 130 7.44 20.08 1.59
C SER A 130 6.21 20.99 1.57
N GLY A 131 6.18 22.06 2.37
CA GLY A 131 4.97 22.82 2.66
C GLY A 131 4.00 22.06 3.56
N ILE A 132 3.12 22.79 4.27
CA ILE A 132 2.03 22.17 5.03
C ILE A 132 1.06 21.57 4.00
N LEU A 133 1.22 20.29 3.70
CA LEU A 133 0.21 19.54 2.96
C LEU A 133 -1.02 19.48 3.87
N PHE A 134 -2.00 20.34 3.63
CA PHE A 134 -3.32 20.14 4.21
C PHE A 134 -3.72 18.71 3.84
N PRO A 135 -4.14 17.87 4.80
CA PRO A 135 -4.81 16.64 4.45
C PRO A 135 -6.02 17.04 3.63
N HIS A 136 -5.92 16.97 2.30
CA HIS A 136 -7.11 16.90 1.47
C HIS A 136 -7.85 15.69 1.98
N ASP A 137 -9.02 15.94 2.55
CA ASP A 137 -9.84 14.96 3.22
C ASP A 137 -10.26 13.90 2.19
N ASN A 138 -9.42 12.88 2.02
CA ASN A 138 -9.71 11.70 1.23
C ASN A 138 -10.58 10.77 2.07
N ALA A 139 -11.69 11.31 2.58
CA ALA A 139 -12.76 10.54 3.18
C ALA A 139 -13.40 9.73 2.03
N PRO A 140 -13.55 8.41 2.17
CA PRO A 140 -14.22 7.62 1.14
C PRO A 140 -15.65 8.16 0.98
N ALA A 141 -16.07 8.42 -0.26
CA ALA A 141 -17.46 8.72 -0.54
C ALA A 141 -18.31 7.54 -0.03
N ARG A 142 -19.23 7.81 0.91
CA ARG A 142 -20.15 6.80 1.41
C ARG A 142 -21.06 6.38 0.27
N ALA A 143 -20.79 5.23 -0.36
CA ALA A 143 -21.77 4.59 -1.23
C ALA A 143 -22.91 4.10 -0.33
N VAL A 144 -24.02 4.83 -0.36
CA VAL A 144 -25.28 4.36 0.21
C VAL A 144 -25.72 3.22 -0.70
N THR A 145 -25.56 1.98 -0.24
CA THR A 145 -26.25 0.86 -0.88
C THR A 145 -27.70 0.95 -0.40
N ASP A 146 -28.60 1.20 -1.35
CA ASP A 146 -30.03 1.15 -1.09
C ASP A 146 -30.36 -0.22 -0.49
N VAL A 147 -30.76 -0.21 0.78
CA VAL A 147 -31.37 -1.36 1.42
C VAL A 147 -32.79 -1.46 0.87
N LEU A 148 -32.93 -2.10 -0.29
CA LEU A 148 -34.18 -2.72 -0.71
C LEU A 148 -34.28 -4.09 -0.04
N ALA A 149 -34.93 -4.14 1.12
CA ALA A 149 -35.59 -5.34 1.64
C ALA A 149 -36.60 -4.92 2.71
N GLY A 150 -37.87 -4.92 2.33
CA GLY A 150 -39.04 -4.59 3.16
C GLY A 150 -40.25 -4.36 2.28
#